data_AF-B7K100-F1
#
_entry.id   AF-B7K100-F1
#
_cell.length_a   1.000
_cell.length_b   1.000
_cell.length_c   1.000
_cell.angle_alpha   90.00
_cell.angle_beta   90.00
_cell.angle_gamma   90.00
#
_symmetry.space_group_name_H-M   'P 1'
#
loop_
_entity.id
_entity.type
_entity.pdbx_description
1 polymer ?
#
loop_
_entity_poly.entity_id
_entity_poly.type
_entity_poly.pdbx_seq_one_letter_code
_entity_poly.pdbx_strand_id
1 'polypeptide(L)'
;MDVCFKATESLLITVEESSVPIHHYLRQPQRLVNAIADPKLMEELSDCLFRLKMRPLNFMNLYHLQPTVILNVWSDSQGQVYLRSQDCEIRGIDYINQRFSFNLKGKLIPNHRQGKTHLEGKANLEITVALPPALWLTPKPLLELTGNSILKSVLVRIKQRLMSQLLQDYHEWCSQYSLEEKLRQNPLNSSVNSSWAS
;
A
#
# COMPACT_ATOMS: atom_id res chain seq x y z
N MET A 1 -23.85 -3.91 -20.57
CA MET A 1 -23.63 -5.21 -19.91
C MET A 1 -22.62 -4.98 -18.80
N ASP A 2 -22.99 -5.32 -17.58
CA ASP A 2 -22.12 -5.14 -16.42
C ASP A 2 -21.41 -6.44 -16.07
N VAL A 3 -20.11 -6.33 -15.79
CA VAL A 3 -19.27 -7.46 -15.39
C VAL A 3 -18.56 -7.10 -14.10
N CYS A 4 -18.40 -8.08 -13.23
CA CYS A 4 -17.73 -7.91 -11.96
C CYS A 4 -16.43 -8.71 -11.94
N PHE A 5 -15.34 -8.02 -11.61
CA PHE A 5 -14.03 -8.60 -11.42
C PHE A 5 -13.68 -8.58 -9.94
N LYS A 6 -13.09 -9.67 -9.44
CA LYS A 6 -12.70 -9.83 -8.04
C LYS A 6 -11.33 -10.48 -7.92
N ALA A 7 -10.55 -10.02 -6.97
CA ALA A 7 -9.34 -10.69 -6.53
C ALA A 7 -9.13 -10.51 -5.03
N THR A 8 -8.53 -11.54 -4.43
CA THR A 8 -8.09 -11.52 -3.03
C THR A 8 -6.66 -12.00 -2.97
N GLU A 9 -5.87 -11.36 -2.11
CA GLU A 9 -4.50 -11.77 -1.79
C GLU A 9 -4.29 -11.72 -0.28
N SER A 10 -3.58 -12.72 0.23
CA SER A 10 -3.16 -12.80 1.62
C SER A 10 -1.64 -12.88 1.70
N LEU A 11 -1.08 -12.39 2.79
CA LEU A 11 0.34 -12.48 3.08
C LEU A 11 0.57 -12.77 4.55
N LEU A 12 1.71 -13.41 4.82
CA LEU A 12 2.23 -13.68 6.14
C LEU A 12 3.71 -13.33 6.10
N ILE A 13 4.13 -12.42 6.96
CA ILE A 13 5.54 -12.02 7.11
C ILE A 13 5.94 -12.32 8.54
N THR A 14 7.04 -13.06 8.73
CA THR A 14 7.67 -13.20 10.04
C THR A 14 8.55 -11.99 10.27
N VAL A 15 8.38 -11.32 11.40
CA VAL A 15 9.13 -10.13 11.77
C VAL A 15 10.22 -10.53 12.75
N GLU A 16 11.46 -10.19 12.43
CA GLU A 16 12.54 -10.20 13.39
C GLU A 16 12.49 -8.87 14.14
N GLU A 17 12.05 -8.90 15.39
CA GLU A 17 11.92 -7.69 16.19
C GLU A 17 13.29 -7.02 16.40
N SER A 18 13.30 -5.70 16.39
CA SER A 18 14.50 -4.89 16.61
C SER A 18 14.42 -4.13 17.94
N SER A 19 15.22 -3.08 18.11
CA SER A 19 15.24 -2.23 19.30
C SER A 19 13.87 -1.63 19.63
N VAL A 20 13.06 -1.34 18.61
CA VAL A 20 11.70 -0.82 18.75
C VAL A 20 10.72 -1.80 18.13
N PRO A 21 9.69 -2.27 18.84
CA PRO A 21 8.71 -3.21 18.29
C PRO A 21 7.99 -2.70 17.04
N ILE A 22 7.68 -3.60 16.11
CA ILE A 22 7.05 -3.24 14.82
C ILE A 22 5.67 -2.59 14.97
N HIS A 23 4.96 -2.80 16.09
CA HIS A 23 3.68 -2.12 16.33
C HIS A 23 3.82 -0.60 16.37
N HIS A 24 4.95 -0.06 16.82
CA HIS A 24 5.19 1.39 16.82
C HIS A 24 5.38 1.92 15.41
N TYR A 25 6.08 1.16 14.56
CA TYR A 25 6.25 1.48 13.15
C TYR A 25 4.89 1.50 12.43
N LEU A 26 4.04 0.49 12.66
CA LEU A 26 2.73 0.37 12.01
C LEU A 26 1.72 1.45 12.43
N ARG A 27 1.93 2.13 13.57
CA ARG A 27 1.10 3.27 13.99
C ARG A 27 1.30 4.52 13.13
N GLN A 28 2.25 4.51 12.18
CA GLN A 28 2.48 5.60 11.23
C GLN A 28 2.01 5.16 9.83
N PRO A 29 0.76 5.46 9.43
CA PRO A 29 0.17 4.95 8.18
C PRO A 29 0.98 5.29 6.94
N GLN A 30 1.57 6.49 6.89
CA GLN A 30 2.42 6.97 5.80
C GLN A 30 3.57 6.00 5.48
N ARG A 31 4.16 5.36 6.49
CA ARG A 31 5.24 4.38 6.30
C ARG A 31 4.78 3.14 5.56
N LEU A 32 3.56 2.68 5.85
CA LEU A 32 2.98 1.55 5.12
C LEU A 32 2.73 1.92 3.65
N VAL A 33 2.22 3.12 3.40
CA VAL A 33 1.95 3.57 2.03
C VAL A 33 3.26 3.69 1.22
N ASN A 34 4.32 4.21 1.83
CA ASN A 34 5.65 4.28 1.22
C ASN A 34 6.22 2.90 0.88
N ALA A 35 5.97 1.88 1.72
CA ALA A 35 6.43 0.52 1.45
C ALA A 35 5.70 -0.16 0.28
N ILE A 36 4.44 0.22 -0.01
CA ILE A 36 3.64 -0.40 -1.09
C ILE A 36 3.65 0.41 -2.40
N ALA A 37 3.74 1.74 -2.31
CA ALA A 37 3.64 2.65 -3.42
C ALA A 37 5.02 3.07 -3.95
N ASP A 38 5.09 3.49 -5.20
CA ASP A 38 6.27 4.18 -5.71
C ASP A 38 6.14 5.65 -5.28
N PRO A 39 7.08 6.24 -4.52
CA PRO A 39 6.99 7.62 -4.09
C PRO A 39 6.79 8.60 -5.26
N LYS A 40 7.29 8.28 -6.46
CA LYS A 40 7.11 9.11 -7.66
C LYS A 40 5.69 9.08 -8.22
N LEU A 41 4.91 8.09 -7.81
CA LEU A 41 3.54 7.88 -8.24
C LEU A 41 2.54 8.06 -7.09
N MET A 42 3.00 8.64 -5.97
CA MET A 42 2.23 8.87 -4.78
C MET A 42 2.21 10.35 -4.44
N GLU A 43 1.04 10.85 -4.09
CA GLU A 43 0.84 12.19 -3.56
C GLU A 43 0.08 12.05 -2.24
N GLU A 44 0.58 12.68 -1.19
CA GLU A 44 -0.10 12.74 0.10
C GLU A 44 -1.11 13.90 0.09
N LEU A 45 -2.38 13.57 0.33
CA LEU A 45 -3.46 14.56 0.37
C LEU A 45 -3.76 15.00 1.82
N SER A 46 -3.55 14.09 2.78
CA SER A 46 -3.63 14.33 4.24
C SER A 46 -2.99 13.15 4.98
N ASP A 47 -2.89 13.23 6.32
CA ASP A 47 -2.27 12.21 7.19
C ASP A 47 -2.71 10.76 6.93
N CYS A 48 -3.94 10.56 6.47
CA CYS A 48 -4.50 9.24 6.19
C CYS A 48 -4.92 9.06 4.72
N LEU A 49 -4.81 10.09 3.87
CA LEU A 49 -5.34 10.06 2.51
C LEU A 49 -4.24 10.26 1.47
N PHE A 50 -4.14 9.30 0.55
CA PHE A 50 -3.07 9.24 -0.43
C PHE A 50 -3.66 9.07 -1.83
N ARG A 51 -3.15 9.80 -2.81
CA ARG A 51 -3.44 9.58 -4.23
C ARG A 51 -2.32 8.75 -4.84
N LEU A 52 -2.67 7.60 -5.40
CA LEU A 52 -1.73 6.67 -6.01
C LEU A 52 -2.03 6.51 -7.49
N LYS A 53 -1.08 6.90 -8.34
CA LYS A 53 -1.12 6.63 -9.77
C LYS A 53 -0.53 5.26 -10.06
N MET A 54 -1.29 4.40 -10.72
CA MET A 54 -0.82 3.07 -11.06
C MET A 54 0.03 3.07 -12.34
N ARG A 55 0.85 2.04 -12.49
CA ARG A 55 1.46 1.73 -13.80
C ARG A 55 0.36 1.31 -14.78
N PRO A 56 0.51 1.60 -16.08
CA PRO A 56 -0.44 1.16 -17.09
C PRO A 56 -0.68 -0.36 -17.03
N LEU A 57 -1.93 -0.75 -17.23
CA LEU A 57 -2.43 -2.11 -17.24
C LEU A 57 -3.05 -2.39 -18.61
N ASN A 58 -2.87 -3.60 -19.12
CA ASN A 58 -3.44 -4.00 -20.41
C ASN A 58 -4.61 -4.95 -20.18
N PHE A 59 -5.76 -4.64 -20.78
CA PHE A 59 -6.93 -5.51 -20.79
C PHE A 59 -7.23 -5.98 -22.21
N MET A 60 -7.30 -7.31 -22.39
CA MET A 60 -7.55 -7.96 -23.69
C MET A 60 -6.57 -7.54 -24.81
N ASN A 61 -5.41 -6.95 -24.48
CA ASN A 61 -4.46 -6.34 -25.43
C ASN A 61 -5.04 -5.22 -26.33
N LEU A 62 -6.26 -4.77 -26.06
CA LEU A 62 -6.96 -3.73 -26.81
C LEU A 62 -7.09 -2.43 -26.01
N TYR A 63 -7.00 -2.54 -24.68
CA TYR A 63 -7.30 -1.46 -23.77
C TYR A 63 -6.13 -1.21 -22.82
N HIS A 64 -5.60 0.01 -22.86
CA HIS A 64 -4.55 0.48 -21.97
C HIS A 64 -5.17 1.36 -20.88
N LEU A 65 -5.14 0.87 -19.66
CA LEU A 65 -5.79 1.50 -18.51
C LEU A 65 -4.71 2.05 -17.58
N GLN A 66 -4.90 3.27 -17.09
CA GLN A 66 -4.05 3.81 -16.03
C GLN A 66 -4.91 4.32 -14.86
N PRO A 67 -5.17 3.45 -13.86
CA PRO A 67 -5.91 3.85 -12.67
C PRO A 67 -5.14 4.87 -11.81
N THR A 68 -5.88 5.80 -11.20
CA THR A 68 -5.44 6.67 -10.13
C THR A 68 -6.41 6.52 -8.98
N VAL A 69 -5.94 6.06 -7.82
CA VAL A 69 -6.80 5.68 -6.69
C VAL A 69 -6.55 6.64 -5.53
N ILE A 70 -7.61 7.11 -4.90
CA ILE A 70 -7.52 7.76 -3.59
C ILE A 70 -7.70 6.68 -2.51
N LEU A 71 -6.64 6.45 -1.74
CA LEU A 71 -6.59 5.47 -0.66
C LEU A 71 -6.62 6.17 0.68
N ASN A 72 -7.52 5.72 1.55
CA ASN A 72 -7.50 6.01 2.97
C ASN A 72 -6.75 4.90 3.70
N VAL A 73 -5.73 5.22 4.47
CA VAL A 73 -4.91 4.29 5.24
C VAL A 73 -4.79 4.82 6.66
N TRP A 74 -5.17 3.99 7.63
CA TRP A 74 -5.17 4.37 9.04
C TRP A 74 -4.80 3.19 9.91
N SER A 75 -4.29 3.49 11.10
CA SER A 75 -3.87 2.48 12.06
C SER A 75 -4.57 2.69 13.40
N ASP A 76 -4.86 1.59 14.11
CA ASP A 76 -5.37 1.67 15.48
C ASP A 76 -4.25 1.68 16.53
N SER A 77 -4.63 1.83 17.79
CA SER A 77 -3.67 1.84 18.91
C SER A 77 -2.94 0.51 19.09
N GLN A 78 -3.45 -0.58 18.52
CA GLN A 78 -2.80 -1.90 18.55
C GLN A 78 -1.84 -2.11 17.36
N GLY A 79 -1.69 -1.11 16.50
CA GLY A 79 -0.84 -1.19 15.32
C GLY A 79 -1.45 -2.04 14.20
N GLN A 80 -2.76 -2.30 14.24
CA GLN A 80 -3.45 -2.89 13.09
C GLN A 80 -3.68 -1.79 12.06
N VAL A 81 -3.28 -2.06 10.82
CA VAL A 81 -3.41 -1.11 9.73
C VAL A 81 -4.56 -1.53 8.83
N TYR A 82 -5.36 -0.56 8.42
CA TYR A 82 -6.50 -0.73 7.54
C TYR A 82 -6.30 0.16 6.32
N LEU A 83 -6.72 -0.34 5.16
CA LEU A 83 -6.72 0.43 3.93
C LEU A 83 -8.07 0.29 3.23
N ARG A 84 -8.56 1.40 2.66
CA ARG A 84 -9.77 1.43 1.85
C ARG A 84 -9.66 2.43 0.71
N SER A 85 -10.15 2.09 -0.47
CA SER A 85 -10.35 3.08 -1.52
C SER A 85 -11.50 4.03 -1.17
N GLN A 86 -11.28 5.33 -1.38
CA GLN A 86 -12.33 6.34 -1.33
C GLN A 86 -12.81 6.69 -2.73
N ASP A 87 -11.90 6.72 -3.70
CA ASP A 87 -12.22 7.03 -5.08
C ASP A 87 -11.22 6.37 -6.04
N CYS A 88 -11.60 6.25 -7.31
CA CYS A 88 -10.76 5.74 -8.38
C CYS A 88 -11.15 6.41 -9.71
N GLU A 89 -10.14 6.82 -10.46
CA GLU A 89 -10.27 7.30 -11.85
C GLU A 89 -9.45 6.38 -12.75
N ILE A 90 -10.00 5.93 -13.87
CA ILE A 90 -9.31 5.12 -14.88
C ILE A 90 -9.06 5.98 -16.12
N ARG A 91 -7.81 6.36 -16.34
CA ARG A 91 -7.43 7.03 -17.60
C ARG A 91 -7.23 6.02 -18.72
N GLY A 92 -7.51 6.45 -19.95
CA GLY A 92 -7.35 5.65 -21.18
C GLY A 92 -8.66 5.21 -21.81
N ILE A 93 -9.79 5.20 -21.08
CA ILE A 93 -11.12 4.95 -21.63
C ILE A 93 -12.16 5.82 -20.92
N ASP A 94 -12.52 6.95 -21.54
CA ASP A 94 -13.48 7.91 -20.97
C ASP A 94 -14.86 7.28 -20.72
N TYR A 95 -15.24 6.29 -21.52
CA TYR A 95 -16.50 5.54 -21.37
C TYR A 95 -16.63 4.85 -20.00
N ILE A 96 -15.52 4.36 -19.44
CA ILE A 96 -15.52 3.54 -18.22
C ILE A 96 -15.69 4.40 -16.97
N ASN A 97 -15.11 5.60 -16.93
CA ASN A 97 -15.05 6.41 -15.70
C ASN A 97 -16.41 6.72 -15.08
N GLN A 98 -17.45 6.84 -15.89
CA GLN A 98 -18.81 7.12 -15.42
C GLN A 98 -19.63 5.84 -15.15
N ARG A 99 -19.06 4.67 -15.42
CA ARG A 99 -19.78 3.39 -15.48
C ARG A 99 -19.01 2.28 -14.79
N PHE A 100 -18.27 2.60 -13.74
CA PHE A 100 -17.59 1.62 -12.93
C PHE A 100 -17.66 1.93 -11.45
N SER A 101 -17.47 0.89 -10.64
CA SER A 101 -17.22 0.97 -9.22
C SER A 101 -15.89 0.31 -8.91
N PHE A 102 -15.17 0.86 -7.94
CA PHE A 102 -13.90 0.33 -7.47
C PHE A 102 -13.92 0.23 -5.95
N ASN A 103 -13.62 -0.95 -5.44
CA ASN A 103 -13.64 -1.22 -4.02
C ASN A 103 -12.42 -2.04 -3.62
N LEU A 104 -11.44 -1.36 -3.05
CA LEU A 104 -10.29 -1.97 -2.41
C LEU A 104 -10.48 -1.89 -0.90
N LYS A 105 -10.35 -3.03 -0.21
CA LYS A 105 -10.30 -3.12 1.25
C LYS A 105 -9.17 -4.03 1.66
N GLY A 106 -8.35 -3.61 2.61
CA GLY A 106 -7.30 -4.45 3.15
C GLY A 106 -7.03 -4.18 4.62
N LYS A 107 -6.35 -5.13 5.24
CA LYS A 107 -5.87 -5.03 6.62
C LYS A 107 -4.53 -5.72 6.76
N LEU A 108 -3.70 -5.21 7.66
CA LEU A 108 -2.41 -5.77 8.06
C LEU A 108 -2.37 -5.79 9.59
N ILE A 109 -2.30 -6.97 10.18
CA ILE A 109 -2.45 -7.17 11.62
C ILE A 109 -1.18 -7.81 12.17
N PRO A 110 -0.53 -7.19 13.17
CA PRO A 110 0.52 -7.85 13.94
C PRO A 110 -0.07 -8.85 14.93
N ASN A 111 0.39 -10.10 14.86
CA ASN A 111 0.02 -11.18 15.76
C ASN A 111 1.28 -11.80 16.37
N HIS A 112 1.27 -12.08 17.67
CA HIS A 112 2.36 -12.79 18.32
C HIS A 112 2.05 -14.30 18.38
N ARG A 113 2.91 -15.14 17.79
CA ARG A 113 2.78 -16.61 17.83
C ARG A 113 4.17 -17.24 17.93
N GLN A 114 4.29 -18.30 18.75
CA GLN A 114 5.54 -19.06 18.89
C GLN A 114 6.76 -18.19 19.25
N GLY A 115 6.57 -17.15 20.07
CA GLY A 115 7.64 -16.25 20.47
C GLY A 115 8.12 -15.28 19.38
N LYS A 116 7.44 -15.21 18.23
CA LYS A 116 7.74 -14.28 17.14
C LYS A 116 6.52 -13.45 16.77
N THR A 117 6.76 -12.25 16.26
CA THR A 117 5.72 -11.41 15.68
C THR A 117 5.53 -11.78 14.21
N HIS A 118 4.28 -11.95 13.82
CA HIS A 118 3.87 -12.24 12.46
C HIS A 118 2.91 -11.15 11.97
N LEU A 119 3.17 -10.58 10.80
CA LEU A 119 2.24 -9.69 10.13
C LEU A 119 1.35 -10.50 9.20
N GLU A 120 0.06 -10.52 9.51
CA GLU A 120 -0.97 -11.15 8.70
C GLU A 120 -1.72 -10.08 7.90
N GLY A 121 -1.60 -10.15 6.58
CA GLY A 121 -2.26 -9.22 5.67
C GLY A 121 -3.30 -9.90 4.81
N LYS A 122 -4.40 -9.20 4.54
CA LYS A 122 -5.38 -9.60 3.51
C LYS A 122 -5.92 -8.38 2.80
N ALA A 123 -5.97 -8.44 1.48
CA ALA A 123 -6.59 -7.41 0.64
C ALA A 123 -7.61 -8.05 -0.31
N ASN A 124 -8.73 -7.35 -0.51
CA ASN A 124 -9.78 -7.70 -1.45
C ASN A 124 -9.98 -6.52 -2.38
N LEU A 125 -10.00 -6.79 -3.68
CA LEU A 125 -10.22 -5.83 -4.73
C LEU A 125 -11.40 -6.30 -5.58
N GLU A 126 -12.40 -5.44 -5.71
CA GLU A 126 -13.59 -5.66 -6.51
C GLU A 126 -13.81 -4.47 -7.44
N ILE A 127 -14.11 -4.76 -8.70
CA ILE A 127 -14.50 -3.79 -9.70
C ILE A 127 -15.79 -4.26 -10.35
N THR A 128 -16.78 -3.39 -10.48
CA THR A 128 -17.91 -3.60 -11.38
C THR A 128 -17.83 -2.58 -12.49
N VAL A 129 -18.01 -2.98 -13.74
CA VAL A 129 -17.87 -2.08 -14.88
C VAL A 129 -18.88 -2.42 -15.97
N ALA A 130 -19.50 -1.39 -16.55
CA ALA A 130 -20.21 -1.54 -17.80
C ALA A 130 -19.19 -1.61 -18.93
N LEU A 131 -19.13 -2.74 -19.63
CA LEU A 131 -18.15 -2.91 -20.70
C LEU A 131 -18.50 -2.07 -21.93
N PRO A 132 -17.48 -1.55 -22.65
CA PRO A 132 -17.70 -0.85 -23.92
C PRO A 132 -18.35 -1.77 -24.95
N PRO A 133 -19.12 -1.21 -25.92
CA PRO A 133 -19.83 -1.99 -26.93
C PRO A 133 -18.97 -3.01 -27.69
N ALA A 134 -17.72 -2.68 -27.95
CA ALA A 134 -16.77 -3.57 -28.64
C ALA A 134 -16.52 -4.91 -27.92
N LEU A 135 -16.86 -5.03 -26.63
CA LEU A 135 -16.70 -6.26 -25.85
C LEU A 135 -18.00 -7.01 -25.61
N TRP A 136 -19.16 -6.52 -26.09
CA TRP A 136 -20.45 -7.17 -25.81
C TRP A 136 -20.61 -8.55 -26.42
N LEU A 137 -19.87 -8.86 -27.49
CA LEU A 137 -19.83 -10.19 -28.11
C LEU A 137 -18.79 -11.11 -27.47
N THR A 138 -17.95 -10.62 -26.55
CA THR A 138 -16.98 -11.45 -25.85
C THR A 138 -17.70 -12.27 -24.78
N PRO A 139 -17.49 -13.60 -24.70
CA PRO A 139 -18.10 -14.42 -23.65
C PRO A 139 -17.76 -13.90 -22.25
N LYS A 140 -18.80 -13.74 -21.42
CA LYS A 140 -18.67 -13.27 -20.03
C LYS A 140 -17.58 -14.01 -19.22
N PRO A 141 -17.44 -15.35 -19.29
CA PRO A 141 -16.42 -16.06 -18.52
C PRO A 141 -14.99 -15.66 -18.90
N LEU A 142 -14.74 -15.35 -20.18
CA LEU A 142 -13.43 -14.90 -20.64
C LEU A 142 -13.12 -13.50 -20.09
N LEU A 143 -14.11 -12.60 -20.14
CA LEU A 143 -13.99 -11.25 -19.58
C LEU A 143 -13.68 -11.29 -18.09
N GLU A 144 -14.41 -12.11 -17.32
CA GLU A 144 -14.20 -12.29 -15.89
C GLU A 144 -12.83 -12.88 -15.58
N LEU A 145 -12.41 -13.92 -16.31
CA LEU A 145 -11.09 -14.52 -16.15
C LEU A 145 -9.96 -13.51 -16.39
N THR A 146 -10.03 -12.75 -17.48
CA THR A 146 -9.02 -11.73 -17.79
C THR A 146 -9.04 -10.60 -16.77
N GLY A 147 -10.22 -10.09 -16.40
CA GLY A 147 -10.36 -9.03 -15.40
C GLY A 147 -9.84 -9.44 -14.03
N ASN A 148 -10.22 -10.64 -13.55
CA ASN A 148 -9.75 -11.20 -12.28
C ASN A 148 -8.22 -11.37 -12.27
N SER A 149 -7.64 -11.81 -13.40
CA SER A 149 -6.18 -11.96 -13.54
C SER A 149 -5.46 -10.61 -13.40
N ILE A 150 -5.98 -9.54 -14.00
CA ILE A 150 -5.42 -8.20 -13.84
C ILE A 150 -5.47 -7.76 -12.38
N LEU A 151 -6.62 -7.87 -11.72
CA LEU A 151 -6.76 -7.49 -10.31
C LEU A 151 -5.81 -8.31 -9.42
N LYS A 152 -5.69 -9.62 -9.69
CA LYS A 152 -4.77 -10.50 -8.98
C LYS A 152 -3.32 -10.05 -9.16
N SER A 153 -2.90 -9.72 -10.39
CA SER A 153 -1.53 -9.25 -10.66
C SER A 153 -1.18 -7.97 -9.90
N VAL A 154 -2.16 -7.06 -9.75
CA VAL A 154 -2.01 -5.83 -8.96
C VAL A 154 -1.79 -6.17 -7.49
N LEU A 155 -2.64 -7.00 -6.90
CA LEU A 155 -2.51 -7.39 -5.49
C LEU A 155 -1.21 -8.15 -5.21
N VAL A 156 -0.78 -9.02 -6.14
CA VAL A 156 0.50 -9.74 -6.04
C VAL A 156 1.68 -8.77 -6.04
N ARG A 157 1.66 -7.76 -6.92
CA ARG A 157 2.72 -6.74 -6.96
C ARG A 157 2.77 -5.92 -5.66
N ILE A 158 1.62 -5.53 -5.12
CA ILE A 158 1.52 -4.83 -3.83
C ILE A 158 2.10 -5.71 -2.71
N LYS A 159 1.72 -6.98 -2.67
CA LYS A 159 2.26 -7.95 -1.70
C LYS A 159 3.77 -8.08 -1.80
N GLN A 160 4.32 -8.23 -3.01
CA GLN A 160 5.76 -8.34 -3.21
C GLN A 160 6.51 -7.11 -2.71
N ARG A 161 6.00 -5.90 -3.03
CA ARG A 161 6.58 -4.64 -2.55
C ARG A 161 6.51 -4.52 -1.03
N LEU A 162 5.37 -4.87 -0.45
CA LEU A 162 5.23 -4.89 1.01
C LEU A 162 6.25 -5.84 1.64
N MET A 163 6.39 -7.05 1.11
CA MET A 163 7.33 -8.04 1.64
C MET A 163 8.79 -7.62 1.50
N SER A 164 9.16 -6.92 0.42
CA SER A 164 10.53 -6.46 0.22
C SER A 164 10.87 -5.21 1.01
N GLN A 165 9.97 -4.22 1.04
CA GLN A 165 10.27 -2.89 1.60
C GLN A 165 9.89 -2.73 3.07
N LEU A 166 8.81 -3.36 3.53
CA LEU A 166 8.31 -3.07 4.88
C LEU A 166 9.31 -3.43 5.97
N LEU A 167 9.95 -4.60 5.88
CA LEU A 167 10.94 -5.02 6.87
C LEU A 167 12.21 -4.18 6.77
N GLN A 168 12.64 -3.85 5.55
CA GLN A 168 13.80 -2.98 5.34
C GLN A 168 13.57 -1.59 5.96
N ASP A 169 12.46 -0.94 5.61
CA ASP A 169 12.09 0.38 6.12
C ASP A 169 11.93 0.36 7.65
N TYR A 170 11.41 -0.73 8.22
CA TYR A 170 11.29 -0.94 9.65
C TYR A 170 12.67 -0.99 10.34
N HIS A 171 13.61 -1.78 9.82
CA HIS A 171 14.95 -1.91 10.41
C HIS A 171 15.75 -0.61 10.29
N GLU A 172 15.63 0.10 9.17
CA GLU A 172 16.24 1.42 8.98
C GLU A 172 15.67 2.44 9.98
N TRP A 173 14.36 2.45 10.17
CA TRP A 173 13.69 3.31 11.15
C TRP A 173 14.13 3.03 12.59
N CYS A 174 14.19 1.76 13.00
CA CYS A 174 14.66 1.37 14.34
C CYS A 174 16.10 1.84 14.60
N SER A 175 16.95 1.79 13.57
CA SER A 175 18.34 2.23 13.65
C SER A 175 18.42 3.75 13.88
N GLN A 176 17.66 4.54 13.12
CA GLN A 176 17.59 6.00 13.28
C GLN A 176 17.02 6.41 14.63
N TYR A 177 15.94 5.76 15.06
CA TYR A 177 15.30 6.03 16.35
C TYR A 177 16.27 5.79 17.52
N SER A 178 17.03 4.69 17.48
CA SER A 178 18.04 4.39 18.50
C SER A 178 19.19 5.41 18.54
N LEU A 179 19.54 6.01 17.40
CA LEU A 179 20.57 7.05 17.31
C LEU A 179 20.07 8.37 17.91
N GLU A 180 18.85 8.77 17.58
CA GLU A 180 18.23 9.98 18.12
C GLU A 180 18.06 9.90 19.64
N GLU A 181 17.66 8.75 20.18
CA GLU A 181 17.57 8.54 21.63
C GLU A 181 18.93 8.67 22.30
N LYS A 182 20.00 8.10 21.71
CA LYS A 182 21.37 8.24 22.23
C LYS A 182 21.85 9.70 22.21
N LEU A 183 21.53 10.46 21.16
CA LEU A 183 21.88 11.88 21.05
C LEU A 183 21.10 12.74 22.06
N ARG A 184 19.82 12.44 22.28
CA ARG A 184 18.99 13.12 23.30
C ARG A 184 19.45 12.83 24.73
N GLN A 185 19.98 11.64 24.98
CA GLN A 185 20.50 11.24 26.29
C GLN A 185 21.92 11.77 26.57
N ASN A 186 22.60 12.37 25.59
CA ASN A 186 23.98 12.87 25.77
C ASN A 186 24.18 14.29 25.20
N PRO A 187 23.63 15.35 25.84
CA PRO A 187 23.71 16.73 25.33
C PRO A 187 25.07 17.43 25.52
N LEU A 188 26.01 16.84 26.26
CA LEU A 188 27.28 17.46 26.64
C LEU A 188 28.43 17.04 25.73
N ASN A 189 28.49 17.58 24.52
CA ASN A 189 29.77 17.69 23.80
C ASN A 189 29.83 18.74 22.68
N SER A 190 28.84 19.63 22.53
CA SER A 190 28.84 20.68 21.49
C SER A 190 29.21 22.08 21.99
N SER A 191 29.65 22.24 23.25
CA SER A 191 29.96 23.56 23.82
C SER A 191 31.33 23.64 24.51
N VAL A 192 32.41 23.20 23.86
CA VAL A 192 33.78 23.66 24.23
C VAL A 192 34.63 23.76 22.97
N ASN A 193 34.55 24.88 22.27
CA ASN A 193 35.69 25.50 21.58
C ASN A 193 35.34 26.93 21.13
N SER A 194 35.03 27.79 22.09
CA SER A 194 35.15 29.24 21.96
C SER A 194 35.94 29.75 23.15
N SER A 195 37.21 29.35 23.23
CA SER A 195 38.20 29.94 24.12
C SER A 195 39.46 30.25 23.30
N TRP A 196 39.40 31.34 22.54
CA TRP A 196 40.57 32.15 22.25
C TRP A 196 40.22 33.57 22.68
N ALA A 197 40.41 33.83 23.97
CA ALA A 197 40.63 35.17 24.48
C ALA A 197 42.13 35.31 24.68
N SER A 198 42.75 36.22 23.95
CA SER A 198 43.76 37.22 24.38
C SER A 198 44.53 37.71 23.16
#